data_AF-A0A538R5Q2-F1
#
_entry.id   AF-A0A538R5Q2-F1
#
_cell.length_a   1.000
_cell.length_b   1.000
_cell.length_c   1.000
_cell.angle_alpha   90.00
_cell.angle_beta   90.00
_cell.angle_gamma   90.00
#
_symmetry.space_group_name_H-M   'P 1'
#
loop_
_entity.id
_entity.type
_entity.pdbx_description
1 polymer ?
#
loop_
_entity_poly.entity_id
_entity_poly.type
_entity_poly.pdbx_seq_one_letter_code
_entity_poly.pdbx_strand_id
1 'polypeptide(L)'
;MLKKKPSEYVRSGNIYFSCEADEWLLPQAVKLVGENQIVYASDFPHWDHSWPASIDEIRQRGDINDAQKRKILADNARRLYRL
;
A
#
# COMPACT_ATOMS: atom_id res chain seq x y z
N MET A 1 20.92 4.29 20.96
CA MET A 1 21.28 4.38 19.52
C MET A 1 20.56 3.27 18.74
N LEU A 2 20.23 3.51 17.46
CA LEU A 2 19.67 2.50 16.55
C LEU A 2 20.73 1.46 16.16
N LYS A 3 20.30 0.20 15.94
CA LYS A 3 21.20 -0.93 15.60
C LYS A 3 21.35 -1.16 14.08
N LYS A 4 20.48 -0.54 13.26
CA LYS A 4 20.45 -0.62 11.79
C LYS A 4 20.12 0.75 11.20
N LYS A 5 20.27 0.91 9.88
CA LYS A 5 19.80 2.12 9.17
C LYS A 5 18.26 2.19 9.22
N PRO A 6 17.65 3.40 9.27
CA PRO A 6 16.19 3.55 9.24
C PRO A 6 15.51 2.80 8.07
N SER A 7 16.13 2.81 6.89
CA SER A 7 15.61 2.11 5.71
C SER A 7 15.59 0.59 5.84
N GLU A 8 16.46 0.00 6.66
CA GLU A 8 16.44 -1.44 6.95
C GLU A 8 15.27 -1.82 7.85
N TYR A 9 14.86 -0.93 8.77
CA TYR A 9 13.65 -1.13 9.56
C TYR A 9 12.39 -0.98 8.69
N VAL A 10 12.36 0.05 7.82
CA VAL A 10 11.26 0.24 6.87
C VAL A 10 11.10 -0.98 5.99
N ARG A 11 12.16 -1.60 5.49
CA ARG A 11 12.10 -2.81 4.64
C ARG A 11 11.99 -4.14 5.40
N SER A 12 11.91 -4.10 6.73
CA SER A 12 11.94 -5.32 7.55
C SER A 12 10.65 -6.15 7.48
N GLY A 13 9.60 -5.65 6.82
CA GLY A 13 8.29 -6.32 6.78
C GLY A 13 7.42 -6.11 8.02
N ASN A 14 7.90 -5.32 9.00
CA ASN A 14 7.21 -5.03 10.28
C ASN A 14 6.53 -3.66 10.33
N ILE A 15 6.72 -2.82 9.31
CA ILE A 15 6.09 -1.51 9.18
C ILE A 15 5.17 -1.56 7.96
N TYR A 16 3.97 -1.00 8.07
CA TYR A 16 3.03 -0.96 6.96
C TYR A 16 2.60 0.48 6.71
N PHE A 17 2.25 0.77 5.47
CA PHE A 17 1.79 2.07 5.01
C PHE A 17 0.45 1.88 4.31
N SER A 18 -0.50 2.76 4.56
CA SER A 18 -1.72 2.83 3.77
C SER A 18 -1.46 3.56 2.45
N CYS A 19 -2.26 3.26 1.43
CA CYS A 19 -2.39 4.10 0.24
C CYS A 19 -3.85 4.29 -0.13
N GLU A 20 -4.14 5.46 -0.66
CA GLU A 20 -5.37 5.77 -1.39
C GLU A 20 -5.13 5.59 -2.89
N ALA A 21 -6.20 5.68 -3.68
CA ALA A 21 -6.16 5.28 -5.09
C ALA A 21 -5.40 6.26 -6.00
N ASP A 22 -5.42 7.55 -5.65
CA ASP A 22 -4.90 8.68 -6.43
C ASP A 22 -3.41 9.00 -6.17
N GLU A 23 -2.73 8.19 -5.36
CA GLU A 23 -1.32 8.33 -5.03
C GLU A 23 -0.40 8.13 -6.24
N TRP A 24 0.00 9.23 -6.90
CA TRP A 24 0.84 9.21 -8.11
C TRP A 24 2.26 8.64 -7.87
N LEU A 25 2.76 8.66 -6.63
CA LEU A 25 4.06 8.09 -6.25
C LEU A 25 3.97 6.64 -5.75
N LEU A 26 2.81 5.99 -5.84
CA LEU A 26 2.63 4.61 -5.37
C LEU A 26 3.68 3.63 -5.97
N PRO A 27 4.03 3.65 -7.27
CA PRO A 27 5.06 2.74 -7.80
C PRO A 27 6.44 2.94 -7.15
N GLN A 28 6.82 4.20 -6.89
CA GLN A 28 8.06 4.58 -6.25
C GLN A 28 8.05 4.18 -4.78
N ALA A 29 6.92 4.36 -4.10
CA ALA A 29 6.73 3.89 -2.72
C ALA A 29 6.87 2.36 -2.66
N VAL A 30 6.17 1.61 -3.51
CA VAL A 30 6.30 0.14 -3.62
C VAL A 30 7.75 -0.28 -3.80
N LYS A 31 8.49 0.38 -4.71
CA LYS A 31 9.92 0.11 -4.95
C LYS A 31 10.80 0.41 -3.73
N LEU A 32 10.49 1.47 -2.98
CA LEU A 32 11.31 1.93 -1.87
C LEU A 32 11.04 1.15 -0.57
N VAL A 33 9.76 0.92 -0.23
CA VAL A 33 9.37 0.26 1.02
C VAL A 33 9.21 -1.25 0.88
N GLY A 34 8.84 -1.73 -0.31
CA GLY A 34 8.57 -3.13 -0.59
C GLY A 34 7.09 -3.43 -0.75
N GLU A 35 6.74 -4.21 -1.77
CA GLU A 35 5.37 -4.53 -2.17
C GLU A 35 4.53 -5.28 -1.13
N ASN A 36 5.16 -5.86 -0.10
CA ASN A 36 4.45 -6.57 0.98
C ASN A 36 3.99 -5.62 2.11
N GLN A 37 4.30 -4.32 2.03
CA GLN A 37 4.16 -3.38 3.14
C GLN A 37 3.15 -2.26 2.87
N ILE A 38 2.49 -2.26 1.71
CA ILE A 38 1.46 -1.28 1.38
C ILE A 38 0.08 -1.93 1.46
N VAL A 39 -0.85 -1.30 2.20
CA VAL A 39 -2.23 -1.74 2.33
C VAL A 39 -3.16 -0.68 1.76
N TYR A 40 -4.22 -1.10 1.09
CA TYR A 40 -5.27 -0.18 0.66
C TYR A 40 -6.06 0.35 1.87
N ALA A 41 -6.36 1.65 1.87
CA ALA A 41 -7.33 2.28 2.75
C ALA A 41 -8.24 3.18 1.91
N SER A 42 -9.53 3.21 2.21
CA SER A 42 -10.50 4.02 1.46
C SER A 42 -10.66 5.44 1.99
N ASP A 43 -10.07 5.72 3.16
CA ASP A 43 -10.28 6.92 3.99
C ASP A 43 -11.73 7.42 4.08
N PHE A 44 -12.70 6.51 4.09
CA PHE A 44 -14.12 6.89 4.17
C PHE A 44 -14.47 7.31 5.61
N PRO A 45 -15.18 8.44 5.85
CA PRO A 45 -15.83 9.35 4.89
C PRO A 45 -15.10 10.70 4.73
N HIS A 46 -13.77 10.73 4.60
CA HIS A 46 -13.03 11.95 4.32
C HIS A 46 -13.49 12.64 3.03
N TRP A 47 -13.31 13.96 2.94
CA TRP A 47 -13.97 14.78 1.90
C TRP A 47 -13.42 14.54 0.48
N ASP A 48 -12.21 14.01 0.37
CA ASP A 48 -11.46 13.73 -0.86
C ASP A 48 -11.43 12.24 -1.23
N HIS A 49 -12.10 11.35 -0.49
CA HIS A 49 -12.12 9.94 -0.84
C HIS A 49 -12.87 9.69 -2.16
N SER A 50 -12.48 8.64 -2.89
CA SER A 50 -13.22 8.13 -4.04
C SER A 50 -14.01 6.85 -3.78
N TRP A 51 -14.17 6.42 -2.51
CA TRP A 51 -14.97 5.23 -2.18
C TRP A 51 -16.42 5.32 -2.71
N PRO A 52 -16.96 4.28 -3.37
CA PRO A 52 -16.38 2.94 -3.62
C PRO A 52 -15.54 2.80 -4.90
N ALA A 53 -15.45 3.83 -5.75
CA ALA A 53 -14.72 3.80 -7.02
C ALA A 53 -13.20 3.58 -6.84
N SER A 54 -12.64 3.99 -5.70
CA SER A 54 -11.23 3.81 -5.31
C SER A 54 -10.70 2.38 -5.51
N ILE A 55 -11.52 1.34 -5.33
CA ILE A 55 -11.10 -0.05 -5.58
C ILE A 55 -10.79 -0.25 -7.06
N ASP A 56 -11.69 0.21 -7.94
CA ASP A 56 -11.56 0.02 -9.37
C ASP A 56 -10.48 0.93 -9.95
N GLU A 57 -10.28 2.12 -9.38
CA GLU A 57 -9.14 2.99 -9.69
C GLU A 57 -7.81 2.25 -9.49
N ILE A 58 -7.58 1.61 -8.33
CA ILE A 58 -6.37 0.80 -8.09
C ILE A 58 -6.27 -0.39 -9.07
N ARG A 59 -7.39 -1.06 -9.36
CA ARG A 59 -7.40 -2.19 -10.32
C ARG A 59 -6.99 -1.76 -11.73
N GLN A 60 -7.39 -0.56 -12.13
CA GLN A 60 -7.17 -0.02 -13.48
C GLN A 60 -5.81 0.67 -13.65
N ARG A 61 -5.08 0.94 -12.56
CA ARG A 61 -3.72 1.50 -12.60
C ARG A 61 -2.81 0.72 -13.55
N GLY A 62 -2.16 1.43 -14.48
CA GLY A 62 -1.20 0.86 -15.43
C GLY A 62 0.25 0.89 -14.96
N ASP A 63 0.52 1.51 -13.80
CA ASP A 63 1.85 1.78 -13.27
C ASP A 63 2.31 0.79 -12.17
N ILE A 64 1.45 -0.17 -11.83
CA ILE A 64 1.73 -1.31 -10.96
C ILE A 64 1.20 -2.60 -11.60
N ASN A 65 1.87 -3.71 -11.34
CA ASN A 65 1.48 -5.01 -11.92
C ASN A 65 0.34 -5.69 -11.12
N ASP A 66 -0.27 -6.72 -11.70
CA ASP A 66 -1.41 -7.41 -11.09
C ASP A 66 -1.10 -8.09 -9.75
N ALA A 67 0.14 -8.53 -9.55
CA ALA A 67 0.58 -9.09 -8.27
C ALA A 67 0.63 -8.00 -7.19
N GLN A 68 1.14 -6.81 -7.52
CA GLN A 68 1.16 -5.66 -6.62
C GLN A 68 -0.25 -5.19 -6.28
N LYS A 69 -1.14 -5.10 -7.27
CA LYS A 69 -2.57 -4.77 -7.05
C LYS A 69 -3.22 -5.73 -6.08
N ARG A 70 -3.01 -7.04 -6.24
CA ARG A 70 -3.54 -8.09 -5.34
C ARG A 70 -3.01 -7.94 -3.92
N LYS A 71 -1.71 -7.65 -3.77
CA LYS A 71 -1.08 -7.43 -2.47
C LYS A 71 -1.65 -6.22 -1.75
N ILE A 72 -1.74 -5.10 -2.46
CA ILE A 72 -2.24 -3.82 -1.92
C ILE A 72 -3.71 -3.95 -1.51
N LEU A 73 -4.56 -4.48 -2.38
CA LEU A 73 -6.01 -4.58 -2.15
C LEU A 73 -6.41 -5.68 -1.16
N ALA A 74 -5.55 -6.67 -0.90
CA ALA A 74 -5.97 -7.83 -0.12
C ALA A 74 -4.86 -8.50 0.70
N ASP A 75 -3.80 -9.03 0.06
CA ASP A 75 -2.91 -9.98 0.74
C ASP A 75 -2.12 -9.36 1.90
N ASN A 76 -1.73 -8.08 1.77
CA ASN A 76 -1.00 -7.38 2.82
C ASN A 76 -1.89 -7.10 4.03
N ALA A 77 -3.16 -6.74 3.81
CA ALA A 77 -4.12 -6.56 4.90
C ALA A 77 -4.41 -7.87 5.63
N ARG A 78 -4.56 -8.99 4.89
CA ARG A 78 -4.69 -10.33 5.49
C ARG A 78 -3.50 -10.68 6.37
N ARG A 79 -2.27 -10.41 5.91
CA ARG A 79 -1.05 -10.65 6.67
C ARG A 79 -0.96 -9.77 7.93
N LEU A 80 -1.31 -8.48 7.80
CA LEU A 80 -1.26 -7.51 8.90
C LEU A 80 -2.27 -7.86 10.01
N TYR A 81 -3.52 -8.11 9.63
CA TYR A 81 -4.63 -8.28 10.57
C TYR A 81 -4.95 -9.74 10.90
N ARG A 82 -4.30 -10.71 10.24
CA ARG A 82 -4.56 -12.16 10.38
C ARG A 82 -6.02 -12.52 10.09
N LEU A 83 -6.52 -11.99 8.97
CA LEU A 83 -7.87 -12.25 8.44
C LEU A 83 -7.95 -13.58 7.69
#